data_AF-A0A3B4AH05-F1
#
_entry.id   AF-A0A3B4AH05-F1
#
_cell.length_a   1.000
_cell.length_b   1.000
_cell.length_c   1.000
_cell.angle_alpha   90.00
_cell.angle_beta   90.00
_cell.angle_gamma   90.00
#
_symmetry.space_group_name_H-M   'P 1'
#
loop_
_entity.id
_entity.type
_entity.pdbx_description
1 polymer ?
#
loop_
_entity_poly.entity_id
_entity_poly.type
_entity_poly.pdbx_seq_one_letter_code
_entity_poly.pdbx_strand_id
1 'polypeptide(L)'
;MVTAAVNAIFHEISLRSLQTNMADYKEAPLATRPRTLDPNDYFNLSPEKRRADEERAAVRANLKRQYQTQLNNPHRKELIEDPALTRWVYARTNPYAHFRPTFKTSMFGFMFGVFPLFALYYIFKTDRDRKEAQIKAGTRERRFGLSS
;
A
#
# COMPACT_ATOMS: atom_id res chain seq x y z
N MET A 1 -11.65 18.27 58.79
CA MET A 1 -10.40 17.62 58.32
C MET A 1 -10.62 16.61 57.19
N VAL A 2 -11.72 15.85 57.17
CA VAL A 2 -11.97 14.81 56.14
C VAL A 2 -12.20 15.37 54.73
N THR A 3 -12.90 16.50 54.60
CA THR A 3 -13.24 17.12 53.30
C THR A 3 -12.02 17.61 52.52
N ALA A 4 -10.96 18.05 53.21
CA ALA A 4 -9.73 18.53 52.58
C ALA A 4 -8.90 17.36 52.00
N ALA A 5 -8.85 16.23 52.69
CA ALA A 5 -8.13 15.04 52.24
C ALA A 5 -8.81 14.39 51.02
N VAL A 6 -10.14 14.34 51.01
CA VAL A 6 -10.91 13.81 49.86
C VAL A 6 -10.75 14.70 48.63
N ASN A 7 -10.78 16.02 48.79
CA ASN A 7 -10.55 16.94 47.68
C ASN A 7 -9.10 16.88 47.17
N ALA A 8 -8.11 16.72 48.04
CA ALA A 8 -6.70 16.55 47.63
C ALA A 8 -6.50 15.27 46.82
N ILE A 9 -7.08 14.16 47.27
CA ILE A 9 -7.03 12.87 46.55
C ILE A 9 -7.79 12.97 45.21
N PHE A 10 -8.94 13.63 45.17
CA PHE A 10 -9.70 13.84 43.93
C PHE A 10 -8.94 14.73 42.94
N HIS A 11 -8.23 15.75 43.42
CA HIS A 11 -7.37 16.59 42.59
C HIS A 11 -6.13 15.83 42.09
N GLU A 12 -5.52 14.98 42.91
CA GLU A 12 -4.40 14.11 42.52
C GLU A 12 -4.82 13.05 41.50
N ILE A 13 -6.00 12.45 41.68
CA ILE A 13 -6.59 11.49 40.73
C ILE A 13 -6.97 12.19 39.43
N SER A 14 -7.53 13.40 39.49
CA SER A 14 -7.82 14.22 38.31
C SER A 14 -6.53 14.57 37.56
N LEU A 15 -5.47 14.97 38.25
CA LEU A 15 -4.18 15.31 37.64
C LEU A 15 -3.46 14.07 37.06
N ARG A 16 -3.55 12.90 37.72
CA ARG A 16 -3.07 11.62 37.16
C ARG A 16 -3.91 11.14 35.97
N SER A 17 -5.21 11.46 35.93
CA SER A 17 -6.08 11.14 34.79
C SER A 17 -5.87 12.07 33.60
N LEU A 18 -5.34 13.28 33.80
CA LEU A 18 -4.92 14.16 32.68
C LEU A 18 -3.55 13.76 32.12
N GLN A 19 -2.81 12.89 32.81
CA GLN A 19 -1.68 12.13 32.27
C GLN A 19 -2.12 10.89 31.48
N THR A 20 -3.41 10.75 31.11
CA THR A 20 -3.82 9.82 30.07
C THR A 20 -3.30 10.28 28.73
N ASN A 21 -2.13 9.75 28.36
CA ASN A 21 -1.89 9.09 27.08
C ASN A 21 -2.48 9.84 25.87
N MET A 22 -1.75 10.79 25.30
CA MET A 22 -1.75 10.87 23.84
C MET A 22 -1.23 9.53 23.36
N ALA A 23 -2.13 8.63 22.92
CA ALA A 23 -1.75 7.30 22.47
C ALA A 23 -0.65 7.44 21.41
N ASP A 24 0.52 6.86 21.67
CA ASP A 24 1.67 7.01 20.80
C ASP A 24 1.32 6.46 19.40
N TYR A 25 1.56 7.27 18.36
CA TYR A 25 1.11 6.92 17.01
C TYR A 25 1.97 5.79 16.44
N LYS A 26 1.33 4.62 16.29
CA LYS A 26 1.93 3.45 15.65
C LYS A 26 1.67 3.52 14.15
N GLU A 27 2.75 3.64 13.40
CA GLU A 27 2.72 3.56 11.94
C GLU A 27 2.27 2.16 11.47
N ALA A 28 1.53 2.14 10.35
CA ALA A 28 1.15 0.93 9.66
C ALA A 28 1.48 1.07 8.16
N PRO A 29 1.61 -0.05 7.40
CA PRO A 29 1.99 0.00 5.98
C PRO A 29 1.10 0.90 5.11
N LEU A 30 -0.16 1.10 5.50
CA LEU A 30 -1.12 1.97 4.80
C LEU A 30 -1.46 3.26 5.57
N ALA A 31 -0.85 3.47 6.75
CA ALA A 31 -1.07 4.64 7.59
C ALA A 31 0.29 5.17 8.09
N THR A 32 0.90 6.02 7.26
CA THR A 32 2.18 6.65 7.59
C THR A 32 2.01 7.72 8.67
N ARG A 33 3.07 7.96 9.45
CA ARG A 33 3.06 8.98 10.49
C ARG A 33 2.88 10.38 9.87
N PRO A 34 1.97 11.22 10.42
CA PRO A 34 1.87 12.62 10.01
C PRO A 34 3.20 13.35 10.25
N ARG A 35 3.56 14.27 9.34
CA ARG A 35 4.86 14.97 9.39
C ARG A 35 5.06 15.74 10.70
N THR A 36 4.00 16.34 11.23
CA THR A 36 4.03 17.09 12.50
C THR A 36 4.36 16.23 13.72
N LEU A 37 4.19 14.91 13.63
CA LEU A 37 4.45 13.97 14.70
C LEU A 37 5.80 13.25 14.53
N ASP A 38 6.50 13.45 13.41
CA ASP A 38 7.82 12.85 13.19
C ASP A 38 8.89 13.58 14.05
N PRO A 39 9.52 12.91 15.03
CA PRO A 39 10.57 13.53 15.84
C PRO A 39 11.77 13.98 15.01
N ASN A 40 12.00 13.36 13.85
CA ASN A 40 13.13 13.69 12.97
C ASN A 40 13.03 15.08 12.35
N ASP A 41 11.83 15.67 12.27
CA ASP A 41 11.62 16.99 11.68
C ASP A 41 12.05 18.11 12.64
N TYR A 42 12.01 17.87 13.96
CA TYR A 42 12.30 18.88 14.98
C TYR A 42 13.58 18.65 15.77
N PHE A 43 13.92 17.40 16.10
CA PHE A 43 15.02 17.11 17.05
C PHE A 43 16.34 16.71 16.36
N ASN A 44 16.30 16.15 15.14
CA ASN A 44 17.47 15.57 14.46
C ASN A 44 17.98 16.43 13.28
N LEU A 45 18.10 17.76 13.48
CA LEU A 45 18.62 18.70 12.46
C LEU A 45 20.15 18.76 12.46
N SER A 46 20.79 17.70 11.93
CA SER A 46 22.23 17.73 11.66
C SER A 46 22.56 18.70 10.51
N PRO A 47 23.79 19.25 10.44
CA PRO A 47 24.22 20.06 9.29
C PRO A 47 24.17 19.28 7.97
N GLU A 48 24.39 17.96 8.01
CA GLU A 48 24.27 17.09 6.83
C GLU A 48 22.83 16.97 6.35
N LYS A 49 21.86 16.86 7.26
CA LYS A 49 20.43 16.81 6.91
C LYS A 49 19.99 18.11 6.23
N ARG A 50 20.42 19.27 6.75
CA ARG A 50 20.17 20.58 6.13
C ARG A 50 20.72 20.66 4.71
N ARG A 51 21.97 20.23 4.51
CA ARG A 51 22.58 20.15 3.18
C ARG A 51 21.79 19.25 2.24
N ALA A 52 21.38 18.06 2.68
CA ALA A 52 20.59 17.15 1.85
C ALA A 52 19.22 17.74 1.47
N ASP A 53 18.58 18.48 2.37
CA ASP A 53 17.30 19.14 2.09
C ASP A 53 17.47 20.34 1.15
N GLU A 54 18.55 21.11 1.29
CA GLU A 54 18.94 22.16 0.34
C GLU A 54 19.22 21.60 -1.05
N GLU A 55 19.97 20.49 -1.15
CA GLU A 55 20.25 19.79 -2.41
C GLU A 55 18.95 19.29 -3.07
N ARG A 56 18.04 18.67 -2.29
CA ARG A 56 16.70 18.26 -2.79
C ARG A 56 15.86 19.44 -3.25
N ALA A 57 15.89 20.56 -2.51
CA ALA A 57 15.17 21.77 -2.87
C ALA A 57 15.73 22.40 -4.15
N ALA A 58 17.06 22.42 -4.31
CA ALA A 58 17.73 22.91 -5.50
C ALA A 58 17.36 22.07 -6.74
N VAL A 59 17.37 20.73 -6.63
CA VAL A 59 16.93 19.83 -7.71
C VAL A 59 15.46 20.10 -8.07
N ARG A 60 14.58 20.20 -7.06
CA ARG A 60 13.15 20.49 -7.29
C ARG A 60 12.95 21.85 -7.98
N ALA A 61 13.67 22.88 -7.55
CA ALA A 61 13.58 24.21 -8.13
C ALA A 61 14.06 24.21 -9.59
N ASN A 62 15.15 23.51 -9.89
CA ASN A 62 15.68 23.37 -11.24
C ASN A 62 14.69 22.66 -12.17
N LEU A 63 14.12 21.53 -11.74
CA LEU A 63 13.11 20.81 -12.52
C LEU A 63 11.83 21.64 -12.74
N LYS A 64 11.36 22.36 -11.71
CA LYS A 64 10.21 23.26 -11.81
C LYS A 64 10.47 24.39 -12.81
N ARG A 65 11.66 25.00 -12.75
CA ARG A 65 12.07 26.06 -13.70
C ARG A 65 12.08 25.52 -15.13
N GLN A 66 12.67 24.36 -15.38
CA GLN A 66 12.69 23.74 -16.72
C GLN A 66 11.27 23.53 -17.26
N TYR A 67 10.38 22.95 -16.44
CA TYR A 67 8.99 22.73 -16.81
C TYR A 67 8.25 24.05 -17.11
N GLN A 68 8.40 25.06 -16.25
CA GLN A 68 7.77 26.36 -16.44
C GLN A 68 8.23 27.08 -17.71
N THR A 69 9.53 27.01 -18.04
CA THR A 69 10.06 27.60 -19.28
C THR A 69 9.43 26.97 -20.51
N GLN A 70 9.24 25.64 -20.52
CA GLN A 70 8.58 24.93 -21.63
C GLN A 70 7.07 25.23 -21.68
N LEU A 71 6.42 25.31 -20.52
CA LEU A 71 4.99 25.59 -20.41
C LEU A 71 4.64 27.01 -20.87
N ASN A 72 5.50 27.99 -20.57
CA ASN A 72 5.27 29.39 -20.88
C ASN A 72 5.72 29.79 -22.30
N ASN A 73 6.25 28.87 -23.12
CA ASN A 73 6.63 29.17 -24.50
C ASN A 73 5.38 29.34 -25.39
N PRO A 74 5.13 30.53 -25.98
CA PRO A 74 3.95 30.79 -26.79
C PRO A 74 3.94 30.05 -28.13
N HIS A 75 5.08 29.52 -28.57
CA HIS A 75 5.20 28.80 -29.84
C HIS A 75 5.02 27.28 -29.68
N ARG A 76 4.73 26.80 -28.46
CA ARG A 76 4.56 25.37 -28.18
C ARG A 76 3.27 24.84 -28.82
N LYS A 77 3.40 23.81 -29.67
CA LYS A 77 2.28 23.10 -30.31
C LYS A 77 2.05 21.69 -29.76
N GLU A 78 3.05 21.12 -29.08
CA GLU A 78 3.06 19.73 -28.65
C GLU A 78 2.91 19.57 -27.12
N LEU A 79 2.67 18.34 -26.67
CA LEU A 79 2.64 17.97 -25.26
C LEU A 79 4.07 17.94 -24.70
N ILE A 80 4.25 18.41 -23.45
CA ILE A 80 5.53 18.34 -22.76
C ILE A 80 5.79 16.89 -22.34
N GLU A 81 6.84 16.28 -22.88
CA GLU A 81 7.27 14.95 -22.46
C GLU A 81 7.98 15.03 -21.10
N ASP A 82 7.51 14.23 -20.13
CA ASP A 82 8.20 14.06 -18.86
C ASP A 82 9.13 12.83 -18.93
N PRO A 83 10.46 13.01 -18.92
CA PRO A 83 11.39 11.89 -18.94
C PRO A 83 11.25 10.99 -17.70
N ALA A 84 10.77 11.51 -16.56
CA ALA A 84 10.53 10.70 -15.38
C ALA A 84 9.38 9.71 -15.61
N LEU A 85 8.29 10.16 -16.25
CA LEU A 85 7.16 9.31 -16.62
C LEU A 85 7.58 8.23 -17.61
N THR A 86 8.33 8.60 -18.66
CA THR A 86 8.82 7.64 -19.66
C THR A 86 9.71 6.58 -19.04
N ARG A 87 10.64 6.97 -18.13
CA ARG A 87 11.49 6.03 -17.39
C ARG A 87 10.67 5.12 -16.46
N TRP A 88 9.63 5.65 -15.81
CA TRP A 88 8.76 4.86 -14.94
C TRP A 88 7.91 3.85 -15.72
N VAL A 89 7.38 4.25 -16.88
CA VAL A 89 6.71 3.32 -17.81
C VAL A 89 7.70 2.25 -18.26
N TYR A 90 8.88 2.64 -18.72
CA TYR A 90 9.93 1.72 -19.18
C TYR A 90 10.31 0.69 -18.11
N ALA A 91 10.48 1.12 -16.85
CA ALA A 91 10.81 0.24 -15.74
C ALA A 91 9.71 -0.82 -15.48
N ARG A 92 8.43 -0.48 -15.69
CA ARG A 92 7.32 -1.43 -15.55
C ARG A 92 7.17 -2.35 -16.74
N THR A 93 7.50 -1.88 -17.95
CA THR A 93 7.40 -2.67 -19.18
C THR A 93 8.60 -3.59 -19.40
N ASN A 94 9.73 -3.33 -18.75
CA ASN A 94 10.94 -4.15 -18.89
C ASN A 94 11.30 -4.95 -17.62
N PRO A 95 10.41 -5.84 -17.11
CA PRO A 95 10.71 -6.64 -15.92
C PRO A 95 11.71 -7.78 -16.21
N TYR A 96 11.76 -8.28 -17.45
CA TYR A 96 12.57 -9.45 -17.79
C TYR A 96 14.07 -9.20 -17.80
N ALA A 97 14.52 -7.98 -18.09
CA ALA A 97 15.95 -7.64 -18.10
C ALA A 97 16.62 -7.80 -16.72
N HIS A 98 15.86 -7.64 -15.64
CA HIS A 98 16.36 -7.77 -14.26
C HIS A 98 15.82 -9.01 -13.54
N PHE A 99 15.07 -9.86 -14.24
CA PHE A 99 14.52 -11.08 -13.67
C PHE A 99 15.64 -12.10 -13.43
N ARG A 100 15.70 -12.64 -12.21
CA ARG A 100 16.62 -13.73 -11.85
C ARG A 100 15.80 -14.93 -11.37
N PRO A 101 15.92 -16.09 -12.02
CA PRO A 101 15.24 -17.30 -11.56
C PRO A 101 15.90 -17.78 -10.26
N THR A 102 15.33 -17.38 -9.13
CA THR A 102 15.71 -17.80 -7.78
C THR A 102 14.64 -18.73 -7.20
N PHE A 103 14.99 -19.46 -6.13
CA PHE A 103 14.04 -20.34 -5.44
C PHE A 103 12.78 -19.60 -4.94
N LYS A 104 12.94 -18.36 -4.45
CA LYS A 104 11.80 -17.54 -3.99
C LYS A 104 10.87 -17.18 -5.14
N THR A 105 11.43 -16.72 -6.26
CA THR A 105 10.64 -16.32 -7.43
C THR A 105 9.97 -17.51 -8.10
N SER A 106 10.64 -18.67 -8.18
CA SER A 106 10.03 -19.88 -8.74
C SER A 106 8.92 -20.43 -7.85
N MET A 107 9.10 -20.39 -6.52
CA MET A 107 8.06 -20.78 -5.56
C MET A 107 6.81 -19.90 -5.70
N PHE A 108 6.96 -18.57 -5.77
CA PHE A 108 5.83 -17.68 -6.01
C PHE A 108 5.18 -17.90 -7.38
N GLY A 109 5.99 -18.13 -8.42
CA GLY A 109 5.49 -18.47 -9.75
C GLY A 109 4.64 -19.74 -9.75
N PHE A 110 5.06 -20.78 -9.04
CA PHE A 110 4.28 -22.01 -8.90
C PHE A 110 3.01 -21.79 -8.07
N MET A 111 3.12 -21.10 -6.93
CA MET A 111 1.99 -20.88 -6.02
C MET A 111 0.90 -19.98 -6.61
N PHE A 112 1.26 -19.01 -7.46
CA PHE A 112 0.26 -18.12 -8.09
C PHE A 112 -0.10 -18.53 -9.52
N GLY A 113 0.76 -19.27 -10.22
CA GLY A 113 0.48 -19.73 -11.58
C GLY A 113 -0.18 -21.11 -11.62
N VAL A 114 0.39 -22.08 -10.91
CA VAL A 114 0.03 -23.49 -11.05
C VAL A 114 -1.04 -23.90 -10.04
N PHE A 115 -0.88 -23.50 -8.78
CA PHE A 115 -1.80 -23.89 -7.71
C PHE A 115 -3.28 -23.52 -7.97
N PRO A 116 -3.64 -22.32 -8.47
CA PRO A 116 -5.03 -21.99 -8.75
C PRO A 116 -5.67 -22.91 -9.80
N LEU A 117 -4.90 -23.38 -10.79
CA LEU A 117 -5.39 -24.31 -11.80
C LEU A 117 -5.74 -25.66 -11.19
N PHE A 118 -4.89 -26.19 -10.31
CA PHE A 118 -5.17 -27.43 -9.60
C PHE A 118 -6.34 -27.30 -8.62
N ALA A 119 -6.43 -26.17 -7.92
CA ALA A 119 -7.54 -25.90 -7.01
C ALA A 119 -8.88 -25.87 -7.77
N LEU A 120 -8.95 -25.12 -8.88
CA LEU A 120 -10.14 -25.05 -9.73
C LEU A 120 -10.46 -26.41 -10.35
N TYR A 121 -9.46 -27.15 -10.83
CA TYR A 121 -9.66 -28.49 -11.34
C TYR A 121 -10.33 -29.40 -10.32
N TYR A 122 -9.83 -29.42 -9.07
CA TYR A 122 -10.39 -30.24 -8.02
C TYR A 122 -11.82 -29.84 -7.63
N ILE A 123 -12.09 -28.52 -7.51
CA ILE A 123 -13.43 -28.01 -7.21
C ILE A 123 -14.41 -28.39 -8.33
N PHE A 124 -14.05 -28.18 -9.60
CA PHE A 124 -14.93 -28.52 -10.71
C PHE A 124 -15.10 -30.03 -10.86
N LYS A 125 -14.04 -30.81 -10.63
CA LYS A 125 -14.11 -32.28 -10.73
C LYS A 125 -15.04 -32.86 -9.68
N THR A 126 -14.91 -32.43 -8.42
CA THR A 126 -15.77 -32.90 -7.32
C THR A 126 -17.23 -32.48 -7.50
N ASP A 127 -17.49 -31.25 -7.96
CA ASP A 127 -18.85 -30.79 -8.28
C ASP A 127 -19.49 -31.62 -9.40
N ARG A 128 -18.75 -31.86 -10.49
CA ARG A 128 -19.21 -32.67 -11.62
C ARG A 128 -19.52 -34.11 -11.21
N ASP A 129 -18.63 -34.74 -10.46
CA ASP A 129 -18.81 -36.14 -10.03
C ASP A 129 -20.01 -36.28 -9.08
N ARG A 130 -20.17 -35.33 -8.15
CA ARG A 130 -21.35 -35.26 -7.26
C ARG A 130 -22.63 -35.09 -8.08
N LYS A 131 -22.64 -34.18 -9.04
CA LYS A 131 -23.79 -33.90 -9.89
C LYS A 131 -24.17 -35.11 -10.74
N GLU A 132 -23.19 -35.80 -11.32
CA GLU A 132 -23.40 -37.03 -12.09
C GLU A 132 -23.93 -38.17 -11.21
N ALA A 133 -23.38 -38.34 -9.99
CA ALA A 133 -23.87 -39.33 -9.03
C ALA A 133 -25.33 -39.09 -8.63
N GLN A 134 -25.72 -37.83 -8.38
CA GLN A 134 -27.10 -37.46 -8.06
C GLN A 134 -28.07 -37.65 -9.24
N ILE A 135 -27.60 -37.47 -10.48
CA ILE A 135 -28.39 -37.78 -11.69
C ILE A 135 -28.61 -39.30 -11.77
N LYS A 136 -27.56 -40.11 -11.58
CA LYS A 136 -27.65 -41.58 -11.63
C LYS A 136 -28.55 -42.14 -10.53
N ALA A 137 -28.51 -41.56 -9.33
CA ALA A 137 -29.35 -41.96 -8.21
C ALA A 137 -30.81 -41.48 -8.33
N GLY A 138 -31.15 -40.70 -9.38
CA GLY A 138 -32.49 -40.14 -9.58
C GLY A 138 -32.90 -39.08 -8.55
N THR A 139 -32.02 -38.70 -7.62
CA THR A 139 -32.30 -37.75 -6.53
C THR A 139 -32.30 -36.29 -7.01
N ARG A 140 -31.75 -36.01 -8.19
CA ARG A 140 -31.61 -34.65 -8.70
C ARG A 140 -32.85 -34.20 -9.48
N GLU A 141 -33.67 -33.35 -8.86
CA GLU A 141 -34.82 -32.74 -9.54
C GLU A 141 -34.40 -31.78 -10.66
N ARG A 142 -34.86 -32.03 -11.88
CA ARG A 142 -34.64 -31.19 -13.08
C ARG A 142 -35.96 -30.95 -13.82
N ARG A 143 -36.90 -30.22 -13.20
CA ARG A 143 -38.26 -30.03 -13.75
C ARG A 143 -38.34 -29.16 -15.01
N PHE A 144 -37.44 -28.18 -15.19
CA PHE A 144 -37.52 -27.18 -16.28
C PHE A 144 -36.25 -27.12 -17.17
N GLY A 145 -35.38 -28.13 -17.12
CA GLY A 145 -34.13 -28.14 -17.90
C GLY A 145 -34.33 -28.73 -19.31
N LEU A 146 -34.82 -27.91 -20.24
CA LEU A 146 -35.15 -28.35 -21.61
C LEU A 146 -33.99 -28.20 -22.61
N SER A 147 -32.94 -27.45 -22.26
CA SER A 147 -31.72 -27.32 -23.08
C SER A 147 -30.59 -28.18 -22.51
N SER A 148 -29.94 -28.94 -23.40
CA SER A 148 -28.76 -29.77 -23.12
C SER A 148 -27.57 -28.96 -22.61
#